data_AF-A0A2X1RHM8-F1
#
_entry.id   AF-A0A2X1RHM8-F1
#
_cell.length_a   1.000
_cell.length_b   1.000
_cell.length_c   1.000
_cell.angle_alpha   90.00
_cell.angle_beta   90.00
_cell.angle_gamma   90.00
#
_symmetry.space_group_name_H-M   'P 1'
#
loop_
_entity.id
_entity.type
_entity.pdbx_description
1 polymer ?
#
loop_
_entity_poly.entity_id
_entity_poly.type
_entity_poly.pdbx_seq_one_letter_code
_entity_poly.pdbx_strand_id
1 'polypeptide(L)' 'MFFLGSDSYFKGILENALSDWRKVVAKSIEVGIPMPCMASAITFLDGYTSARLPANLLQAQRDYFGAHT' A
#
# COMPACT_ATOMS: atom_id res chain seq x y z
N MET A 1 7.75 -11.50 12.99
CA MET A 1 8.09 -11.17 11.58
C MET A 1 8.65 -9.75 11.57
N PHE A 2 9.88 -9.55 11.13
CA PHE A 2 10.51 -8.23 11.06
C PHE A 2 10.30 -7.66 9.65
N PHE A 3 9.80 -6.44 9.54
CA PHE A 3 9.66 -5.78 8.24
C PHE A 3 11.01 -5.21 7.82
N LEU A 4 11.55 -5.71 6.70
CA LEU A 4 12.85 -5.32 6.20
C LEU A 4 12.96 -3.80 5.95
N GLY A 5 11.86 -3.14 5.55
CA GLY A 5 11.84 -1.70 5.33
C GLY A 5 11.95 -0.84 6.59
N SER A 6 11.89 -1.44 7.79
CA SER A 6 12.18 -0.74 9.07
C SER A 6 13.66 -0.70 9.41
N ASP A 7 14.50 -1.52 8.77
CA ASP A 7 15.95 -1.43 8.91
C ASP A 7 16.47 -0.10 8.33
N SER A 8 17.44 0.53 8.99
CA SER A 8 17.88 1.88 8.62
C SER A 8 18.40 1.99 7.20
N TYR A 9 19.03 0.93 6.67
CA TYR A 9 19.51 0.91 5.29
C TYR A 9 18.33 0.97 4.30
N PHE A 10 17.36 0.07 4.46
CA PHE A 10 16.21 0.00 3.55
C PHE A 10 15.25 1.16 3.73
N LYS A 11 15.08 1.66 4.96
CA LYS A 11 14.28 2.86 5.24
C LYS A 11 14.81 4.06 4.47
N GLY A 12 16.13 4.28 4.47
CA GLY A 12 16.75 5.37 3.70
C GLY A 12 16.54 5.23 2.19
N ILE A 13 16.60 4.01 1.66
CA ILE A 13 16.29 3.76 0.25
C ILE A 13 14.83 4.11 -0.06
N LEU A 14 13.89 3.67 0.80
CA LEU A 14 12.46 3.94 0.62
C LEU A 14 12.16 5.44 0.68
N GLU A 15 12.69 6.15 1.68
CA GLU A 15 12.47 7.61 1.83
C GLU A 15 12.95 8.39 0.60
N ASN A 16 14.07 7.99 0.00
CA ASN A 16 14.61 8.63 -1.19
C ASN A 16 13.84 8.28 -2.48
N ALA A 17 13.37 7.03 -2.62
CA ALA A 17 12.75 6.56 -3.86
C ALA A 17 11.23 6.79 -3.93
N LEU A 18 10.54 6.84 -2.78
CA LEU A 18 9.07 6.74 -2.72
C LEU A 18 8.35 7.87 -3.47
N SER A 19 8.86 9.11 -3.39
CA SER A 19 8.28 10.25 -4.11
C SER A 19 8.28 10.02 -5.62
N ASP A 20 9.42 9.64 -6.19
CA ASP A 20 9.56 9.47 -7.64
C ASP A 20 8.86 8.20 -8.12
N TRP A 21 8.88 7.16 -7.30
CA TRP A 21 8.11 5.95 -7.56
C TRP A 21 6.62 6.24 -7.73
N ARG A 22 6.03 7.07 -6.86
CA ARG A 22 4.63 7.51 -6.98
C ARG A 22 4.37 8.28 -8.27
N LYS A 23 5.26 9.21 -8.65
CA LYS A 23 5.12 9.98 -9.91
C LYS A 23 5.13 9.07 -11.13
N VAL A 24 6.03 8.09 -11.15
CA VAL A 24 6.15 7.12 -12.25
C VAL A 24 4.90 6.24 -12.36
N VAL A 25 4.37 5.75 -11.24
CA VAL A 25 3.12 4.96 -11.22
C VAL A 25 1.91 5.80 -11.61
N ALA A 26 1.81 7.04 -11.12
CA ALA A 26 0.74 7.94 -11.53
C ALA A 26 0.77 8.18 -13.04
N LYS A 27 1.97 8.48 -13.58
CA LYS A 27 2.12 8.72 -15.01
C LYS A 27 1.80 7.49 -15.84
N SER A 28 2.22 6.30 -15.41
CA SER A 28 1.92 5.07 -16.15
C SER A 28 0.41 4.84 -16.27
N ILE A 29 -0.35 5.13 -15.21
CA ILE A 29 -1.82 5.05 -15.23
C ILE A 29 -2.40 6.08 -16.22
N GLU A 30 -1.96 7.34 -16.18
CA GLU A 30 -2.43 8.39 -17.09
C GLU A 30 -2.24 8.04 -18.56
N VAL A 31 -1.12 7.39 -18.90
CA VAL A 31 -0.78 7.04 -20.30
C VAL A 31 -1.17 5.61 -20.68
N GLY A 32 -1.86 4.88 -19.81
CA GLY A 32 -2.32 3.52 -20.08
C GLY A 32 -1.22 2.45 -20.14
N ILE A 33 -0.08 2.68 -19.48
CA ILE A 33 0.99 1.68 -19.35
C ILE A 33 0.77 0.85 -18.08
N PRO A 34 0.55 -0.47 -18.18
CA PRO A 34 0.32 -1.31 -17.01
C PRO A 34 1.61 -1.53 -16.22
N MET A 35 1.61 -1.16 -14.94
CA MET A 35 2.71 -1.44 -13.99
C MET A 35 2.21 -2.11 -12.70
N PRO A 36 1.67 -3.34 -12.80
CA PRO A 36 0.97 -3.99 -11.69
C PRO A 36 1.87 -4.21 -10.46
N CYS A 37 3.12 -4.63 -10.65
CA CYS A 37 4.05 -4.86 -9.54
C CYS A 37 4.42 -3.56 -8.82
N MET A 38 4.64 -2.47 -9.56
CA MET A 38 4.98 -1.16 -8.98
C MET A 38 3.81 -0.58 -8.19
N ALA A 39 2.60 -0.63 -8.75
CA ALA A 39 1.40 -0.15 -8.09
C ALA A 39 1.05 -0.98 -6.84
N SER A 40 1.13 -2.31 -6.95
CA SER A 40 0.88 -3.23 -5.84
C SER A 40 1.85 -3.02 -4.68
N ALA A 41 3.13 -2.83 -4.96
CA ALA A 41 4.14 -2.64 -3.92
C ALA A 41 3.97 -1.31 -3.17
N ILE A 42 3.60 -0.22 -3.83
CA ILE A 42 3.20 1.03 -3.15
C ILE A 42 1.97 0.80 -2.28
N THR A 43 0.95 0.12 -2.82
CA THR A 43 -0.30 -0.16 -2.09
C THR A 43 -0.05 -1.00 -0.84
N PHE A 44 0.83 -2.00 -0.93
CA PHE A 44 1.27 -2.79 0.21
C PHE A 44 2.00 -1.94 1.24
N LEU A 45 2.98 -1.12 0.82
CA LEU A 45 3.76 -0.30 1.73
C LEU A 45 2.87 0.70 2.48
N ASP A 46 1.94 1.35 1.78
CA ASP A 46 0.98 2.29 2.37
C ASP A 46 0.04 1.56 3.33
N GLY A 47 -0.44 0.37 2.95
CA GLY A 47 -1.26 -0.48 3.80
C GLY A 47 -0.52 -0.91 5.08
N TYR A 48 0.74 -1.30 4.95
CA TYR A 48 1.58 -1.74 6.07
C TYR A 48 1.93 -0.61 7.04
N THR A 49 2.18 0.60 6.53
CA THR A 49 2.57 1.77 7.34
C THR A 49 1.37 2.55 7.89
N SER A 50 0.15 2.21 7.49
CA SER A 50 -1.08 2.84 7.97
C SER A 50 -1.56 2.21 9.28
N ALA A 51 -1.61 3.01 10.35
CA ALA A 51 -2.14 2.57 11.64
C ALA A 51 -3.66 2.27 11.61
N ARG A 52 -4.39 2.85 10.65
CA ARG A 52 -5.83 2.62 10.45
C ARG A 52 -6.11 2.33 8.98
N LEU A 53 -6.74 1.19 8.72
CA LEU A 53 -7.17 0.76 7.40
C LEU A 53 -8.70 0.73 7.30
N PRO A 54 -9.28 0.80 6.10
CA PRO A 54 -10.73 0.72 5.88
C PRO A 54 -11.33 -0.68 6.18
N ALA A 55 -10.57 -1.57 6.83
CA ALA A 55 -11.03 -2.89 7.26
C ALA A 55 -12.22 -2.82 8.23
N ASN A 56 -12.41 -1.70 8.94
CA ASN A 56 -13.59 -1.45 9.77
C ASN A 56 -14.88 -1.48 8.94
N LEU A 57 -14.89 -0.93 7.73
CA LEU A 57 -16.06 -0.97 6.86
C LEU A 57 -16.32 -2.40 6.36
N LEU A 58 -15.26 -3.15 6.03
CA LEU A 58 -15.38 -4.56 5.65
C LEU A 58 -15.97 -5.40 6.79
N GLN A 59 -15.56 -5.16 8.04
CA GLN A 59 -16.17 -5.83 9.20
C GLN A 59 -17.66 -5.46 9.34
N ALA A 60 -18.00 -4.18 9.25
CA ALA A 60 -19.40 -3.73 9.30
C ALA A 60 -20.27 -4.39 8.22
N GLN A 61 -19.74 -4.58 7.01
CA GLN A 61 -20.44 -5.29 5.93
C GLN A 61 -20.63 -6.78 6.26
N ARG A 62 -19.62 -7.45 6.81
CA ARG A 62 -19.72 -8.86 7.22
C ARG A 62 -20.77 -9.07 8.31
N ASP A 63 -20.83 -8.15 9.26
CA ASP A 63 -21.81 -8.19 10.35
C ASP A 63 -23.22 -7.95 9.84
N TYR A 64 -23.39 -6.95 8.96
CA TYR A 64 -24.70 -6.60 8.40
C TYR A 64 -25.33 -7.73 7.58
N PHE A 65 -24.56 -8.42 6.73
CA PHE A 65 -25.09 -9.43 5.81
C PHE A 65 -25.00 -10.88 6.34
N GLY A 66 -24.24 -11.14 7.39
CA GLY A 66 -23.92 -12.53 7.77
C GLY A 66 -23.71 -12.81 9.26
N ALA A 67 -23.99 -11.85 10.16
CA ALA A 67 -23.87 -12.04 11.61
C ALA A 67 -22.54 -12.70 12.02
N HIS A 68 -21.42 -12.20 11.47
CA HIS A 68 -20.07 -12.77 11.65
C HIS A 68 -19.40 -12.43 13.00
N THR A 69 -20.21 -12.11 14.01
CA THR A 69 -19.79 -11.73 15.38
C THR A 69 -19.97 -12.88 16.35
#